data_AF-A0A257TE75-F1
#
_entry.id   AF-A0A257TE75-F1
#
_cell.length_a   1.000
_cell.length_b   1.000
_cell.length_c   1.000
_cell.angle_alpha   90.00
_cell.angle_beta   90.00
_cell.angle_gamma   90.00
#
_symmetry.space_group_name_H-M   'P 1'
#
loop_
_entity.id
_entity.type
_entity.pdbx_description
1 polymer ?
#
loop_
_entity_poly.entity_id
_entity_poly.type
_entity_poly.pdbx_seq_one_letter_code
_entity_poly.pdbx_strand_id
1 'polypeptide(L)'
;MYDWHTIVGTGAAIIMTALVVPYVRGVLREDTRPNPVSWFGWALLYAIAAAAQASKGLDWSLTIPVIGAFSASTVAVIALRAGKALWTPVDRFCIAVAILAIILWAITKEPLTALVLSIIADIAISIPTLYKTYLDPFSEPWLLWIIYVTTVVLEIIATTELTIYNLLVPLYSLGVDALITLFAFRQFIPTISQAHKKSLSD
;
A
#
# COMPACT_ATOMS: atom_id res chain seq x y z
N MET A 1 -3.04 -33.02 -0.30
CA MET A 1 -3.72 -32.47 -1.49
C MET A 1 -3.87 -30.99 -1.21
N TYR A 2 -3.28 -30.09 -2.00
CA TYR A 2 -3.37 -28.65 -1.72
C TYR A 2 -4.80 -28.18 -1.97
N ASP A 3 -5.38 -27.51 -0.98
CA ASP A 3 -6.70 -26.87 -1.10
C ASP A 3 -6.61 -25.68 -2.06
N TRP A 4 -7.68 -25.42 -2.83
CA TRP A 4 -7.71 -24.36 -3.84
C TRP A 4 -7.48 -22.98 -3.21
N HIS A 5 -7.93 -22.78 -1.97
CA HIS A 5 -7.65 -21.60 -1.14
C HIS A 5 -6.14 -21.38 -0.97
N THR A 6 -5.38 -22.45 -0.70
CA THR A 6 -3.91 -22.39 -0.52
C THR A 6 -3.21 -22.04 -1.84
N ILE A 7 -3.69 -22.59 -2.96
CA ILE A 7 -3.11 -22.32 -4.29
C ILE A 7 -3.32 -20.84 -4.66
N VAL A 8 -4.55 -20.33 -4.51
CA VAL A 8 -4.88 -18.93 -4.81
C VAL A 8 -4.10 -17.98 -3.90
N GLY A 9 -4.07 -18.23 -2.59
CA GLY A 9 -3.33 -17.40 -1.64
C GLY A 9 -1.81 -17.39 -1.89
N THR A 10 -1.22 -18.54 -2.24
CA THR A 10 0.21 -18.61 -2.56
C THR A 10 0.53 -17.88 -3.86
N GLY A 11 -0.31 -18.05 -4.89
CA GLY A 11 -0.16 -17.34 -6.17
C GLY A 11 -0.23 -15.83 -6.00
N ALA A 12 -1.20 -15.34 -5.21
CA ALA A 12 -1.33 -13.95 -4.81
C ALA A 12 -0.04 -13.40 -4.18
N ALA A 13 0.52 -14.09 -3.19
CA ALA A 13 1.74 -13.67 -2.50
C ALA A 13 2.96 -13.60 -3.45
N ILE A 14 3.10 -14.57 -4.36
CA ILE A 14 4.19 -14.57 -5.35
C ILE A 14 4.06 -13.37 -6.30
N ILE A 15 2.84 -13.09 -6.77
CA ILE A 15 2.57 -11.95 -7.64
C ILE A 15 2.98 -10.65 -6.94
N MET A 16 2.49 -10.41 -5.72
CA MET A 16 2.82 -9.19 -4.94
C MET A 16 4.33 -8.99 -4.79
N THR A 17 5.05 -10.06 -4.45
CA THR A 17 6.51 -10.03 -4.30
C THR A 17 7.20 -9.67 -5.62
N ALA A 18 6.72 -10.22 -6.73
CA ALA A 18 7.26 -9.96 -8.05
C ALA A 18 7.04 -8.51 -8.52
N LEU A 19 5.99 -7.81 -8.05
CA LEU A 19 5.69 -6.42 -8.43
C LEU A 19 6.71 -5.40 -7.90
N VAL A 20 7.50 -5.75 -6.89
CA VAL A 20 8.55 -4.87 -6.35
C VAL A 20 9.59 -4.56 -7.41
N VAL A 21 9.94 -5.52 -8.25
CA VAL A 21 10.96 -5.37 -9.30
C VAL A 21 10.56 -4.31 -10.34
N PRO A 22 9.39 -4.39 -11.01
CA PRO A 22 8.97 -3.34 -11.93
C PRO A 22 8.73 -2.00 -11.24
N TYR A 23 8.24 -1.98 -9.98
CA TYR A 23 8.11 -0.73 -9.21
C TYR A 23 9.47 -0.05 -9.05
N VAL A 24 10.46 -0.75 -8.50
CA VAL A 24 11.83 -0.25 -8.31
C VAL A 24 12.45 0.21 -9.62
N ARG A 25 12.27 -0.56 -10.71
CA ARG A 25 12.74 -0.14 -12.05
C ARG A 25 12.09 1.16 -12.51
N GLY A 26 10.80 1.36 -12.26
CA GLY A 26 10.09 2.60 -12.55
C GLY A 26 10.63 3.78 -11.73
N VAL A 27 10.97 3.55 -10.45
CA VAL A 27 11.60 4.60 -9.63
C VAL A 27 12.97 4.99 -10.15
N LEU A 28 13.81 4.02 -10.51
CA LEU A 28 15.15 4.26 -11.07
C LEU A 28 15.12 4.96 -12.44
N ARG A 29 14.02 4.83 -13.19
CA ARG A 29 13.79 5.52 -14.47
C ARG A 29 13.08 6.87 -14.33
N GLU A 30 12.72 7.26 -13.10
CA GLU A 30 11.90 8.44 -12.78
C GLU A 30 10.45 8.42 -13.29
N ASP A 31 10.02 7.30 -13.88
CA ASP A 31 8.64 7.02 -14.29
C ASP A 31 7.70 6.87 -13.08
N THR A 32 8.25 6.55 -11.91
CA THR A 32 7.52 6.39 -10.65
C THR A 32 8.18 7.24 -9.56
N ARG A 33 7.38 7.97 -8.79
CA ARG A 33 7.85 8.94 -7.79
C ARG A 33 7.23 8.61 -6.43
N PRO A 34 7.67 7.55 -5.73
CA PRO A 34 7.08 7.08 -4.47
C PRO A 34 7.07 8.19 -3.40
N ASN A 35 6.01 8.27 -2.59
CA ASN A 35 6.02 9.18 -1.43
C ASN A 35 6.79 8.50 -0.27
N PRO A 36 7.91 9.07 0.19
CA PRO A 36 8.75 8.43 1.21
C PRO A 36 8.04 8.24 2.55
N VAL A 37 7.08 9.09 2.91
CA VAL A 37 6.33 8.97 4.17
C VAL A 37 5.42 7.75 4.15
N SER A 38 4.68 7.54 3.07
CA SER A 38 3.84 6.34 2.92
C SER A 38 4.68 5.07 2.91
N TRP A 39 5.72 5.03 2.08
CA TRP A 39 6.54 3.84 1.93
C TRP A 39 7.32 3.49 3.20
N PHE A 40 7.83 4.49 3.93
CA PHE A 40 8.46 4.25 5.23
C PHE A 40 7.45 3.80 6.29
N GLY A 41 6.25 4.40 6.31
CA GLY A 41 5.18 3.99 7.21
C GLY A 41 4.74 2.55 6.98
N TRP A 42 4.50 2.14 5.73
CA TRP A 42 4.19 0.74 5.39
C TRP A 42 5.33 -0.20 5.76
N ALA A 43 6.58 0.19 5.52
CA ALA A 43 7.74 -0.62 5.94
C ALA A 43 7.72 -0.88 7.46
N LEU A 44 7.43 0.16 8.25
CA LEU A 44 7.33 0.04 9.71
C LEU A 44 6.12 -0.81 10.13
N LEU A 45 4.95 -0.61 9.54
CA LEU A 45 3.74 -1.37 9.85
C LEU A 45 3.92 -2.86 9.54
N TYR A 46 4.50 -3.19 8.39
CA TYR A 46 4.83 -4.59 8.06
C TYR A 46 5.90 -5.18 8.99
N ALA A 47 6.92 -4.41 9.38
CA ALA A 47 7.92 -4.87 10.33
C ALA A 47 7.31 -5.16 11.71
N ILE A 48 6.41 -4.30 12.19
CA ILE A 48 5.64 -4.53 13.42
C ILE A 48 4.78 -5.77 13.31
N ALA A 49 4.06 -5.95 12.19
CA ALA A 49 3.24 -7.13 11.94
C ALA A 49 4.09 -8.42 11.92
N ALA A 50 5.26 -8.39 11.27
CA ALA A 50 6.20 -9.51 11.23
C ALA A 50 6.71 -9.85 12.63
N ALA A 51 7.12 -8.84 13.41
CA ALA A 51 7.59 -9.05 14.79
C ALA A 51 6.49 -9.61 15.70
N ALA A 52 5.27 -9.08 15.58
CA ALA A 52 4.12 -9.53 16.36
C ALA A 52 3.75 -10.98 16.04
N GLN A 53 3.77 -11.37 14.76
CA GLN A 53 3.54 -12.76 14.36
C GLN A 53 4.70 -13.67 14.83
N ALA A 54 5.95 -13.22 14.70
CA ALA A 54 7.12 -14.02 15.08
C ALA A 54 7.14 -14.32 16.59
N SER A 55 6.63 -13.41 17.42
CA SER A 55 6.48 -13.62 18.86
C SER A 55 5.49 -14.73 19.23
N LYS A 56 4.59 -15.11 18.31
CA LYS A 56 3.63 -16.21 18.49
C LYS A 56 4.13 -17.55 17.95
N GLY A 57 5.27 -17.54 17.25
CA GLY A 57 5.87 -18.71 16.61
C GLY A 57 6.33 -18.41 15.19
N LEU A 58 7.12 -19.32 14.62
CA LEU A 58 7.54 -19.25 13.23
C LEU A 58 6.66 -20.19 12.39
N ASP A 59 5.78 -19.63 11.58
CA ASP A 59 4.97 -20.37 10.61
C ASP A 59 4.83 -19.60 9.29
N TRP A 60 4.11 -20.20 8.32
CA TRP A 60 3.94 -19.64 6.99
C TRP A 60 3.23 -18.29 6.94
N SER A 61 2.49 -17.89 7.98
CA SER A 61 1.82 -16.59 8.05
C SER A 61 2.81 -15.42 8.06
N LEU A 62 4.04 -15.64 8.54
CA LEU A 62 5.11 -14.63 8.58
C LEU A 62 5.59 -14.18 7.21
N THR A 63 5.39 -14.98 6.18
CA THR A 63 5.96 -14.73 4.84
C THR A 63 5.46 -13.40 4.28
N ILE A 64 4.16 -13.11 4.40
CA ILE A 64 3.57 -11.86 3.89
C ILE A 64 4.16 -10.63 4.58
N PRO A 65 4.12 -10.49 5.93
CA PRO A 65 4.62 -9.28 6.58
C PRO A 65 6.14 -9.15 6.46
N VAL A 66 6.91 -10.24 6.42
CA VAL A 66 8.37 -10.18 6.21
C VAL A 66 8.70 -9.67 4.80
N ILE A 67 8.06 -10.23 3.77
CA ILE A 67 8.24 -9.77 2.39
C ILE A 67 7.76 -8.33 2.24
N GLY A 68 6.60 -7.99 2.81
CA GLY A 68 6.06 -6.63 2.81
C GLY A 68 7.04 -5.63 3.44
N ALA A 69 7.60 -5.97 4.60
CA ALA A 69 8.58 -5.13 5.29
C ALA A 69 9.83 -4.92 4.43
N PHE A 70 10.38 -5.98 3.84
CA PHE A 70 11.55 -5.90 2.97
C PHE A 70 11.28 -5.05 1.72
N SER A 71 10.14 -5.30 1.08
CA SER A 71 9.73 -4.63 -0.16
C SER A 71 9.49 -3.14 0.05
N ALA A 72 8.68 -2.80 1.05
CA ALA A 72 8.38 -1.42 1.40
C ALA A 72 9.64 -0.69 1.89
N SER A 73 10.52 -1.35 2.66
CA SER A 73 11.81 -0.77 3.08
C SER A 73 12.69 -0.44 1.88
N THR A 74 12.74 -1.34 0.88
CA THR A 74 13.52 -1.13 -0.34
C THR A 74 13.01 0.10 -1.09
N VAL A 75 11.69 0.20 -1.29
CA VAL A 75 11.10 1.36 -1.96
C VAL A 75 11.28 2.65 -1.13
N ALA A 76 11.13 2.58 0.19
CA ALA A 76 11.32 3.73 1.09
C ALA A 76 12.75 4.28 1.00
N VAL A 77 13.76 3.41 1.04
CA VAL A 77 15.17 3.83 0.91
C VAL A 77 15.43 4.50 -0.44
N ILE A 78 14.91 3.94 -1.53
CA ILE A 78 15.07 4.52 -2.86
C ILE A 78 14.31 5.86 -2.96
N ALA A 79 13.10 5.95 -2.43
CA ALA A 79 12.29 7.17 -2.39
C ALA A 79 12.99 8.30 -1.66
N LEU A 80 13.61 8.00 -0.50
CA LEU A 80 14.39 8.96 0.28
C LEU A 80 15.64 9.42 -0.48
N ARG A 81 16.35 8.50 -1.15
CA ARG A 81 17.56 8.82 -1.93
C ARG A 81 17.27 9.61 -3.21
N ALA A 82 16.10 9.42 -3.81
CA ALA A 82 15.70 10.15 -5.02
C ALA A 82 15.51 11.66 -4.77
N GLY A 83 15.54 12.13 -3.51
CA GLY A 83 15.59 13.57 -3.17
C GLY A 83 14.32 14.36 -3.48
N LYS A 84 13.27 13.72 -4.01
CA LYS A 84 11.97 14.33 -4.33
C LYS A 84 10.99 14.31 -3.15
N ALA A 85 11.49 14.08 -1.94
CA ALA A 85 10.72 14.06 -0.69
C ALA A 85 10.20 15.47 -0.36
N LEU A 86 9.07 15.86 -0.97
CA LEU A 86 8.34 17.06 -0.60
C LEU A 86 7.64 16.78 0.73
N TRP A 87 8.23 17.19 1.86
CA TRP A 87 7.62 17.10 3.19
C TRP A 87 6.46 18.11 3.30
N THR A 88 5.30 17.72 2.81
CA THR A 88 4.11 18.57 2.79
C THR A 88 3.49 18.71 4.19
N PRO A 89 2.66 19.74 4.42
CA PRO A 89 1.84 19.80 5.63
C PRO A 89 0.95 18.57 5.82
N VAL A 90 0.47 17.98 4.71
CA VAL A 90 -0.31 16.74 4.72
C VAL A 90 0.51 15.60 5.30
N ASP A 91 1.78 15.45 4.89
CA ASP A 91 2.66 14.40 5.39
C ASP A 91 2.89 14.52 6.89
N ARG A 92 3.15 15.73 7.40
CA ARG A 92 3.37 15.97 8.84
C ARG A 92 2.13 15.62 9.66
N PHE A 93 0.95 15.99 9.17
CA PHE A 93 -0.31 15.64 9.81
C PHE A 93 -0.52 14.13 9.82
N CYS A 94 -0.30 13.47 8.69
CA CYS A 94 -0.43 12.02 8.56
C CYS A 94 0.52 11.25 9.50
N ILE A 95 1.78 11.70 9.61
CA ILE A 95 2.75 11.15 10.55
C ILE A 95 2.26 11.32 12.00
N ALA A 96 1.75 12.50 12.37
CA ALA A 96 1.24 12.74 13.71
C ALA A 96 0.06 11.82 14.07
N VAL A 97 -0.89 11.65 13.14
CA VAL A 97 -2.03 10.74 13.31
C VAL A 97 -1.56 9.29 13.41
N ALA A 98 -0.65 8.84 12.53
CA ALA A 98 -0.11 7.49 12.56
C ALA A 98 0.63 7.19 13.87
N ILE A 99 1.46 8.11 14.36
CA ILE A 99 2.17 7.98 15.64
C ILE A 99 1.16 7.88 16.79
N LEU A 100 0.15 8.75 16.82
CA LEU A 100 -0.89 8.71 17.85
C LEU A 100 -1.64 7.37 17.82
N ALA A 101 -2.01 6.88 16.65
CA ALA A 101 -2.69 5.60 16.48
C ALA A 101 -1.83 4.43 16.97
N ILE A 102 -0.52 4.43 16.68
CA ILE A 102 0.43 3.41 17.16
C ILE A 102 0.59 3.46 18.68
N ILE A 103 0.65 4.67 19.28
CA ILE A 103 0.73 4.81 20.74
C ILE A 103 -0.54 4.25 21.40
N LEU A 104 -1.71 4.60 20.87
CA LEU A 104 -3.00 4.09 21.37
C LEU A 104 -3.09 2.57 21.18
N TRP A 105 -2.59 2.06 20.06
CA TRP A 105 -2.51 0.62 19.78
C TRP A 105 -1.63 -0.11 20.80
N ALA A 106 -0.50 0.48 21.18
CA ALA A 106 0.44 -0.14 22.13
C ALA A 106 -0.11 -0.24 23.56
N ILE A 107 -1.05 0.64 23.95
CA ILE A 107 -1.63 0.66 25.30
C ILE A 107 -2.99 -0.06 25.38
N THR A 108 -3.69 -0.26 24.26
CA THR A 108 -4.95 -0.99 24.26
C THR A 108 -4.74 -2.48 24.45
N LYS A 109 -5.66 -3.12 25.16
CA LYS A 109 -5.66 -4.58 25.39
C LYS A 109 -6.79 -5.29 24.65
N GLU A 110 -7.70 -4.53 24.05
CA GLU A 110 -8.86 -5.06 23.36
C GLU A 110 -8.52 -5.32 21.88
N PRO A 111 -8.62 -6.57 21.39
CA PRO A 111 -8.16 -6.94 20.04
C PRO A 111 -8.80 -6.16 18.90
N LEU A 112 -10.11 -5.87 18.96
CA LEU A 112 -10.81 -5.14 17.90
C LEU A 112 -10.37 -3.68 17.85
N THR A 113 -10.17 -3.05 19.00
CA THR A 113 -9.67 -1.69 19.14
C THR A 113 -8.24 -1.59 18.60
N ALA A 114 -7.39 -2.57 18.92
CA ALA A 114 -6.05 -2.65 18.36
C ALA A 114 -6.11 -2.75 16.82
N LEU A 115 -6.96 -3.63 16.29
CA LEU A 115 -7.15 -3.77 14.85
C LEU A 115 -7.59 -2.45 14.20
N VAL A 116 -8.61 -1.77 14.74
CA VAL A 116 -9.10 -0.49 14.21
C VAL A 116 -8.02 0.60 14.26
N LEU A 117 -7.24 0.67 15.33
CA LEU A 117 -6.14 1.64 15.45
C LEU A 117 -5.02 1.38 14.43
N SER A 118 -4.69 0.12 14.16
CA SER A 118 -3.75 -0.24 13.10
C SER A 118 -4.25 0.21 11.72
N ILE A 119 -5.55 0.06 11.45
CA ILE A 119 -6.18 0.51 10.20
C ILE A 119 -6.13 2.04 10.08
N ILE A 120 -6.43 2.76 11.16
CA ILE A 120 -6.34 4.23 11.19
C ILE A 120 -4.90 4.68 10.90
N ALA A 121 -3.90 4.01 11.50
CA ALA A 121 -2.50 4.29 11.23
C ALA A 121 -2.16 4.06 9.75
N ASP A 122 -2.58 2.94 9.17
CA ASP A 122 -2.31 2.61 7.77
C ASP A 122 -2.99 3.59 6.79
N ILE A 123 -4.26 3.94 7.03
CA ILE A 123 -4.98 4.94 6.24
C ILE A 123 -4.25 6.29 6.30
N ALA A 124 -3.82 6.73 7.48
CA ALA A 124 -3.06 7.97 7.62
C ALA A 124 -1.75 7.92 6.82
N ILE A 125 -1.02 6.80 6.91
CA ILE A 125 0.21 6.57 6.13
C ILE A 125 -0.06 6.50 4.62
N SER A 126 -1.25 6.09 4.18
CA SER A 126 -1.63 5.98 2.76
C SER A 126 -2.01 7.33 2.13
N ILE A 127 -2.49 8.30 2.92
CA ILE A 127 -2.94 9.62 2.44
C ILE A 127 -1.87 10.37 1.64
N PRO A 128 -0.59 10.45 2.03
CA PRO A 128 0.45 11.11 1.25
C PRO A 128 0.59 10.58 -0.18
N THR A 129 0.54 9.27 -0.38
CA THR A 129 0.51 8.66 -1.71
C THR A 129 -0.79 9.01 -2.43
N LEU A 130 -1.95 8.86 -1.80
CA LEU A 130 -3.25 9.21 -2.41
C LEU A 130 -3.29 10.67 -2.89
N TYR A 131 -2.89 11.60 -2.02
CA TYR A 131 -2.88 13.04 -2.31
C TYR A 131 -1.93 13.37 -3.47
N LYS A 132 -0.72 12.81 -3.44
CA LYS A 132 0.25 12.98 -4.51
C LYS A 132 -0.26 12.40 -5.83
N THR A 133 -0.81 11.19 -5.85
CA THR A 133 -1.35 10.56 -7.06
C THR A 133 -2.57 11.30 -7.61
N TYR A 134 -3.39 11.89 -6.73
CA TYR A 134 -4.50 12.75 -7.14
C TYR A 134 -4.04 14.01 -7.90
N LEU A 135 -2.92 14.61 -7.44
CA LEU A 135 -2.33 15.81 -8.06
C LEU A 135 -1.50 15.49 -9.31
N ASP A 136 -0.74 14.39 -9.27
CA ASP A 136 0.10 13.90 -10.36
C ASP A 136 -0.23 12.42 -10.63
N PRO A 137 -1.17 12.13 -11.56
CA PRO A 137 -1.55 10.76 -11.91
C PRO A 137 -0.40 9.90 -12.42
N PHE A 138 0.67 10.51 -12.95
CA PHE A 138 1.86 9.81 -13.44
C PHE A 138 2.87 9.47 -12.35
N SER A 139 2.62 9.89 -11.10
CA SER A 139 3.54 9.64 -9.98
C SER A 139 3.55 8.19 -9.52
N GLU A 140 2.50 7.42 -9.82
CA GLU A 140 2.33 6.03 -9.42
C GLU A 140 1.92 5.14 -10.61
N PRO A 141 2.45 3.90 -10.71
CA PRO A 141 2.18 3.02 -11.83
C PRO A 141 0.82 2.33 -11.70
N TRP A 142 -0.19 2.84 -12.42
CA TRP A 142 -1.58 2.32 -12.39
C TRP A 142 -1.69 0.79 -12.52
N LEU A 143 -0.87 0.18 -13.38
CA LEU A 143 -0.94 -1.26 -13.65
C LEU A 143 -0.56 -2.08 -12.41
N LEU A 144 0.41 -1.60 -11.62
CA LEU A 144 0.79 -2.29 -10.40
C LEU A 144 -0.32 -2.18 -9.36
N TRP A 145 -0.94 -1.01 -9.21
CA TRP A 145 -2.08 -0.80 -8.31
C TRP A 145 -3.30 -1.64 -8.68
N ILE A 146 -3.60 -1.85 -9.97
CA ILE A 146 -4.62 -2.82 -10.40
C ILE A 146 -4.30 -4.24 -9.95
N ILE A 147 -3.04 -4.65 -10.04
CA ILE A 147 -2.66 -6.00 -9.64
C ILE A 147 -2.79 -6.14 -8.12
N TYR A 148 -2.45 -5.11 -7.34
CA TYR A 148 -2.73 -5.07 -5.89
C TYR A 148 -4.22 -5.25 -5.59
N VAL A 149 -5.09 -4.44 -6.21
CA VAL A 149 -6.56 -4.55 -6.08
C VAL A 149 -7.04 -5.97 -6.41
N THR A 150 -6.58 -6.53 -7.53
CA THR A 150 -6.97 -7.88 -7.97
C THR A 150 -6.53 -8.92 -6.94
N THR A 151 -5.35 -8.76 -6.37
CA THR A 151 -4.81 -9.70 -5.39
C THR A 151 -5.59 -9.65 -4.08
N VAL A 152 -5.95 -8.46 -3.59
CA VAL A 152 -6.78 -8.31 -2.39
C VAL A 152 -8.19 -8.87 -2.60
N VAL A 153 -8.77 -8.70 -3.80
CA VAL A 153 -10.04 -9.35 -4.14
C VAL A 153 -9.93 -10.87 -4.08
N LEU A 154 -8.84 -11.45 -4.61
CA LEU A 154 -8.59 -12.89 -4.54
C LEU A 154 -8.38 -13.37 -3.09
N GLU A 155 -7.72 -12.57 -2.24
CA GLU A 155 -7.56 -12.85 -0.81
C GLU A 155 -8.90 -12.91 -0.09
N ILE A 156 -9.80 -11.95 -0.35
CA ILE A 156 -11.15 -11.95 0.23
C ILE A 156 -11.94 -13.18 -0.22
N ILE A 157 -11.87 -13.54 -1.51
CA ILE A 157 -12.54 -14.75 -2.04
C ILE A 157 -11.96 -16.03 -1.43
N ALA A 158 -10.65 -16.06 -1.20
CA ALA A 158 -9.96 -17.20 -0.61
C ALA A 158 -10.14 -17.28 0.92
N THR A 159 -10.70 -16.26 1.57
CA THR A 159 -10.93 -16.25 3.02
C THR A 159 -12.10 -17.17 3.37
N THR A 160 -11.84 -18.20 4.16
CA THR A 160 -12.84 -19.23 4.53
C THR A 160 -13.80 -18.76 5.63
N GLU A 161 -13.29 -18.02 6.61
CA GLU A 161 -14.07 -17.52 7.75
C GLU A 161 -14.35 -16.03 7.61
N LEU A 162 -15.59 -15.68 7.26
CA LEU A 162 -16.04 -14.29 7.06
C LEU A 162 -16.33 -13.56 8.38
N THR A 163 -15.32 -13.48 9.24
CA THR A 163 -15.38 -12.73 10.51
C THR A 163 -14.91 -11.29 10.31
N ILE A 164 -15.27 -10.40 11.24
CA ILE A 164 -14.77 -9.02 11.22
C ILE A 164 -13.23 -8.97 11.26
N TYR A 165 -12.58 -9.87 12.00
CA TYR A 165 -11.12 -9.89 12.12
C TYR A 165 -10.42 -10.26 10.82
N ASN A 166 -11.03 -11.14 10.02
CA ASN A 166 -10.45 -11.60 8.76
C ASN A 166 -10.76 -10.65 7.59
N LEU A 167 -11.89 -9.94 7.64
CA LEU A 167 -12.34 -9.11 6.52
C LEU A 167 -11.98 -7.63 6.65
N LEU A 168 -11.84 -7.09 7.87
CA LEU A 168 -11.66 -5.65 8.03
C LEU A 168 -10.38 -5.14 7.34
N VAL A 169 -9.27 -5.88 7.48
CA VAL A 169 -7.99 -5.55 6.86
C VAL A 169 -8.08 -5.54 5.33
N PRO A 170 -8.40 -6.66 4.65
CA PRO A 170 -8.43 -6.67 3.20
C PRO A 170 -9.48 -5.73 2.61
N LEU A 171 -10.62 -5.51 3.29
CA LEU A 171 -11.65 -4.58 2.80
C LEU A 171 -11.18 -3.11 2.81
N TYR A 172 -10.52 -2.64 3.87
CA TYR A 172 -10.02 -1.26 3.86
C TYR A 172 -8.86 -1.10 2.87
N SER A 173 -7.95 -2.08 2.80
CA SER A 173 -6.82 -2.07 1.86
C SER A 173 -7.31 -2.03 0.41
N LEU A 174 -8.34 -2.83 0.09
CA LEU A 174 -9.02 -2.79 -1.21
C LEU A 174 -9.51 -1.38 -1.55
N GLY A 175 -10.12 -0.69 -0.60
CA GLY A 175 -10.59 0.68 -0.78
C GLY A 175 -9.46 1.67 -1.06
N VAL A 176 -8.37 1.60 -0.30
CA VAL A 176 -7.18 2.46 -0.50
C VAL A 176 -6.54 2.20 -1.86
N ASP A 177 -6.26 0.93 -2.18
CA ASP A 177 -5.60 0.54 -3.44
C ASP A 177 -6.46 0.88 -4.66
N ALA A 178 -7.78 0.72 -4.55
CA ALA A 178 -8.72 1.12 -5.59
C ALA A 178 -8.72 2.63 -5.81
N LEU A 179 -8.67 3.44 -4.75
CA LEU A 179 -8.57 4.89 -4.87
C LEU A 179 -7.25 5.33 -5.53
N ILE A 180 -6.12 4.73 -5.14
CA ILE A 180 -4.82 5.02 -5.77
C ILE A 180 -4.86 4.63 -7.25
N THR A 181 -5.42 3.45 -7.56
CA THR A 181 -5.64 2.99 -8.94
C THR A 181 -6.46 4.01 -9.73
N LEU A 182 -7.63 4.41 -9.22
CA LEU A 182 -8.52 5.37 -9.89
C LEU A 182 -7.83 6.71 -10.15
N PHE A 183 -7.04 7.21 -9.20
CA PHE A 183 -6.28 8.44 -9.38
C PHE A 183 -5.16 8.28 -10.42
N ALA A 184 -4.42 7.17 -10.40
CA ALA A 184 -3.38 6.90 -11.38
C ALA A 184 -3.97 6.73 -12.80
N PHE A 185 -5.15 6.12 -12.93
CA PHE A 185 -5.86 5.97 -14.22
C PHE A 185 -6.22 7.28 -14.91
N ARG A 186 -6.32 8.38 -14.16
CA ARG A 186 -6.63 9.71 -14.73
C ARG A 186 -5.57 10.19 -15.72
N GLN A 187 -4.38 9.57 -15.75
CA GLN A 187 -3.36 9.85 -16.76
C GLN A 187 -3.83 9.59 -18.20
N PHE A 188 -4.87 8.76 -18.40
CA PHE A 188 -5.46 8.48 -19.72
C PHE A 188 -6.64 9.38 -20.08
N ILE A 189 -7.13 10.20 -19.14
CA ILE A 189 -8.23 11.13 -19.39
C ILE A 189 -7.62 12.41 -19.97
N PRO A 190 -7.88 12.74 -21.25
CA PRO A 190 -7.38 13.98 -21.83
C PRO A 190 -7.93 15.16 -21.04
N THR A 191 -7.04 15.94 -20.43
CA THR A 191 -7.43 17.18 -19.75
C THR A 191 -7.90 18.18 -20.81
N ILE A 192 -8.90 19.02 -20.49
CA ILE A 192 -9.41 20.07 -21.41
C ILE A 192 -8.26 20.92 -21.99
N SER A 193 -7.22 21.17 -21.18
CA SER A 193 -5.99 21.88 -21.60
C SER A 193 -5.19 21.16 -22.70
N GLN A 194 -5.12 19.81 -22.67
CA GLN A 194 -4.43 19.02 -23.69
C GLN A 194 -5.27 18.88 -24.97
N ALA A 195 -6.59 18.76 -24.84
CA ALA A 195 -7.50 18.75 -25.98
C ALA A 195 -7.47 20.08 -26.76
N HIS A 196 -7.39 21.22 -26.05
CA HIS A 196 -7.30 22.54 -26.67
C HIS A 196 -5.94 22.80 -27.35
N LYS A 197 -4.83 22.31 -26.78
CA LYS A 197 -3.52 22.38 -27.46
C LYS A 197 -3.47 21.54 -28.74
N LYS A 198 -4.11 20.37 -28.72
CA LYS A 198 -4.17 19.47 -29.89
C LYS A 198 -5.04 20.05 -31.02
N SER A 199 -6.15 20.73 -30.68
CA SER A 199 -7.00 21.39 -31.69
C SER A 199 -6.39 22.66 -32.30
N LEU A 200 -5.29 23.18 -31.75
CA LEU A 200 -4.55 24.32 -32.30
C LEU A 200 -3.33 23.89 -33.14
N SER A 201 -2.96 22.60 -33.10
CA SER A 201 -1.87 22.01 -33.88
C SER A 201 -2.33 21.25 -35.11
N ASP A 202 -3.64 21.04 -35.25
CA ASP A 202 -4.32 20.44 -36.42
C ASP A 202 -4.96 21.56 -37.26
#